data_AF-A0A293MNI3-F1
#
_entry.id   AF-A0A293MNI3-F1
#
_cell.length_a   1.000
_cell.length_b   1.000
_cell.length_c   1.000
_cell.angle_alpha   90.00
_cell.angle_beta   90.00
_cell.angle_gamma   90.00
#
_symmetry.space_group_name_H-M   'P 1'
#
loop_
_entity.id
_entity.type
_entity.pdbx_description
1 polymer ?
#
loop_
_entity_poly.entity_id
_entity_poly.type
_entity_poly.pdbx_seq_one_letter_code
_entity_poly.pdbx_strand_id
1 'polypeptide(L)' 'MPGGGINEDNLEAVLRSTGVKAFHSSANIPIKSRMTFVNEKVSMGCESSEYTWKVCSTQRVQNLVQIAKGYFHSM' A
#
# COMPACT_ATOMS: atom_id res chain seq x y z
N MET A 1 12.44 11.99 0.57
CA MET A 1 11.43 11.15 -0.11
C MET A 1 10.25 11.00 0.83
N PRO A 2 9.05 11.57 0.53
CA PRO A 2 7.89 11.40 1.38
C PRO A 2 7.46 9.93 1.41
N GLY A 3 6.95 9.52 2.57
CA GLY A 3 6.42 8.20 2.86
C GLY A 3 5.47 8.29 4.06
N GLY A 4 4.86 7.17 4.43
CA GLY A 4 3.89 7.13 5.52
C GLY A 4 2.47 7.42 5.04
N GLY A 5 1.84 6.42 4.40
CA GLY A 5 0.43 6.52 3.97
C GLY A 5 0.23 7.00 2.54
N ILE A 6 1.28 7.09 1.72
CA ILE A 6 1.13 7.40 0.29
C ILE A 6 0.35 6.30 -0.41
N ASN A 7 -0.69 6.68 -1.14
CA ASN A 7 -1.56 5.80 -1.91
C ASN A 7 -2.05 6.52 -3.18
N GLU A 8 -2.90 5.84 -3.95
CA GLU A 8 -3.42 6.29 -5.23
C GLU A 8 -4.27 7.57 -5.12
N ASP A 9 -4.89 7.80 -3.95
CA ASP A 9 -5.78 8.94 -3.74
C ASP A 9 -5.01 10.23 -3.42
N ASN A 10 -3.79 10.11 -2.86
CA ASN A 10 -3.03 11.26 -2.38
C ASN A 10 -1.72 11.53 -3.11
N LEU A 11 -1.20 10.58 -3.90
CA LEU A 11 0.11 10.69 -4.53
C LEU A 11 0.23 11.94 -5.42
N GLU A 12 -0.77 12.23 -6.25
CA GLU A 12 -0.72 13.38 -7.15
C GLU A 12 -0.62 14.71 -6.40
N ALA A 13 -1.43 14.88 -5.35
CA ALA A 13 -1.41 16.07 -4.53
C ALA A 13 -0.05 16.26 -3.84
N VAL A 14 0.54 15.18 -3.33
CA VAL A 14 1.88 15.21 -2.73
C VAL A 14 2.94 15.61 -3.75
N LEU A 15 2.92 15.02 -4.96
CA LEU A 15 3.88 15.33 -6.02
C LEU A 15 3.78 16.82 -6.42
N ARG A 16 2.57 17.32 -6.68
CA ARG A 16 2.33 18.71 -7.10
C ARG A 16 2.69 19.74 -6.03
N SER A 17 2.36 19.47 -4.76
CA SER A 17 2.59 20.41 -3.67
C SER A 17 4.05 20.46 -3.21
N THR A 18 4.80 19.37 -3.37
CA THR A 18 6.17 19.28 -2.84
C THR A 18 7.25 19.30 -3.90
N GLY A 19 6.94 19.01 -5.18
CA GLY A 19 7.92 18.94 -6.25
C GLY A 19 8.94 17.80 -6.13
N VAL A 20 8.69 16.81 -5.26
CA VAL A 20 9.62 15.70 -5.02
C VAL A 20 9.72 14.77 -6.24
N LYS A 21 10.89 14.17 -6.42
CA LYS A 21 11.18 13.25 -7.54
C LYS A 21 11.10 11.76 -7.18
N ALA A 22 10.89 11.45 -5.90
CA ALA A 22 10.78 10.07 -5.41
C ALA A 22 9.80 10.03 -4.23
N PHE A 23 9.11 8.91 -4.06
CA PHE A 23 8.16 8.66 -2.97
C PHE A 23 8.22 7.19 -2.51
N HIS A 24 7.70 6.90 -1.30
CA HIS A 24 7.61 5.55 -0.75
C HIS A 24 6.18 5.19 -0.37
N SER A 25 5.70 4.05 -0.86
CA SER A 25 4.42 3.46 -0.50
C SER A 25 4.59 1.97 -0.24
N SER A 26 3.87 1.45 0.76
CA SER A 26 3.81 0.00 1.00
C SER A 26 2.94 -0.72 -0.02
N ALA A 27 2.03 -0.02 -0.71
CA ALA A 27 1.11 -0.54 -1.73
C ALA A 27 0.44 -1.88 -1.36
N ASN A 28 0.19 -2.11 -0.07
CA ASN A 28 -0.22 -3.41 0.42
C ASN A 28 -1.74 -3.56 0.48
N ILE A 29 -2.18 -4.81 0.40
CA ILE A 29 -3.55 -5.25 0.60
C ILE A 29 -3.58 -6.39 1.61
N PRO A 30 -4.62 -6.49 2.46
CA PRO A 30 -4.82 -7.66 3.31
C PRO A 30 -5.25 -8.87 2.46
N ILE A 31 -4.67 -10.03 2.73
CA ILE A 31 -5.03 -11.33 2.14
C ILE A 31 -5.35 -12.29 3.27
N LYS A 32 -6.51 -12.94 3.17
CA LYS A 32 -6.94 -13.96 4.13
C LYS A 32 -6.16 -15.26 3.91
N SER A 33 -5.87 -15.94 5.02
CA SER A 33 -5.24 -17.25 5.04
C SER A 33 -6.05 -18.31 4.32
N ARG A 34 -5.32 -19.25 3.71
CA ARG A 34 -5.86 -20.47 3.10
C ARG A 34 -6.07 -21.60 4.10
N MET A 35 -5.75 -21.38 5.38
CA MET A 35 -6.05 -22.35 6.43
C MET A 35 -7.55 -22.65 6.47
N THR A 36 -7.90 -23.93 6.42
CA THR A 36 -9.29 -24.40 6.42
C THR A 36 -9.87 -24.58 7.82
N PHE A 37 -9.02 -24.58 8.84
CA PHE A 37 -9.38 -24.64 10.25
C PHE A 37 -8.79 -23.41 10.98
N VAL A 38 -9.56 -22.86 11.91
CA VAL A 38 -9.21 -21.67 12.69
C VAL A 38 -9.45 -21.98 14.16
N ASN A 39 -8.44 -21.77 15.00
CA ASN A 39 -8.60 -21.80 16.45
C ASN A 39 -8.59 -20.37 17.00
N GLU A 40 -9.76 -19.86 17.34
CA GLU A 40 -9.94 -18.48 17.84
C GLU A 40 -9.59 -18.31 19.33
N LYS A 41 -9.31 -19.40 20.04
CA LYS A 41 -8.97 -19.37 21.48
C LYS A 41 -7.49 -19.08 21.74
N VAL A 42 -6.66 -19.11 20.71
CA VAL A 42 -5.22 -18.87 20.81
C VAL A 42 -4.92 -17.52 20.15
N SER A 43 -4.09 -16.73 20.82
CA SER A 43 -3.52 -15.54 20.23
C SER A 43 -2.00 -15.52 20.39
N MET A 44 -1.32 -15.12 19.31
CA MET A 44 0.09 -14.84 19.18
C MET A 44 0.46 -13.40 19.60
N GLY A 45 -0.50 -12.62 20.11
CA GLY A 45 -0.25 -11.29 20.69
C GLY A 45 -0.50 -10.10 19.76
N CYS A 46 -1.33 -10.27 18.73
CA CYS A 46 -1.77 -9.17 17.87
C CYS A 46 -3.29 -9.01 17.95
N GLU A 47 -3.78 -7.77 18.06
CA GLU A 47 -5.23 -7.48 18.03
C GLU A 47 -5.85 -7.63 16.64
N SER A 48 -5.04 -7.84 15.60
CA SER A 48 -5.50 -8.08 14.24
C SER A 48 -5.67 -9.57 13.94
N SER A 49 -6.44 -9.89 12.90
CA SER A 49 -6.64 -11.29 12.48
C SER A 49 -5.31 -12.00 12.20
N GLU A 50 -5.01 -13.04 12.97
CA GLU A 50 -3.81 -13.90 12.81
C GLU A 50 -3.87 -14.77 11.55
N TYR A 51 -5.01 -14.74 10.87
CA TYR A 51 -5.29 -15.45 9.64
C TYR A 51 -5.37 -14.46 8.47
N THR A 52 -4.78 -13.28 8.59
CA THR A 52 -4.68 -12.28 7.54
C THR A 52 -3.25 -11.74 7.49
N TRP A 53 -2.68 -11.60 6.30
CA TRP A 53 -1.37 -10.95 6.13
C TRP A 53 -1.42 -9.90 5.03
N LYS A 54 -0.46 -8.99 5.02
CA LYS A 54 -0.35 -7.93 4.02
C LYS A 54 0.56 -8.37 2.89
N VAL A 55 0.10 -8.19 1.65
CA VAL A 55 0.90 -8.46 0.44
C VAL A 55 0.97 -7.18 -0.39
N CYS A 56 2.14 -6.91 -0.98
CA CYS A 56 2.30 -5.82 -1.95
C CYS A 56 1.48 -6.15 -3.20
N SER A 57 0.51 -5.30 -3.54
CA SER A 57 -0.39 -5.53 -4.66
C SER A 57 0.21 -4.99 -5.95
N THR A 58 0.31 -5.86 -6.96
CA THR A 58 0.75 -5.48 -8.31
C THR A 58 -0.14 -4.40 -8.90
N GLN A 59 -1.47 -4.49 -8.72
CA GLN A 59 -2.42 -3.50 -9.21
C GLN A 59 -2.20 -2.12 -8.57
N ARG A 60 -2.01 -2.08 -7.25
CA ARG A 60 -1.76 -0.83 -6.52
C ARG A 60 -0.47 -0.17 -6.98
N VAL A 61 0.61 -0.97 -7.09
CA VAL A 61 1.89 -0.49 -7.62
C VAL A 61 1.73 0.05 -9.04
N GLN A 62 1.01 -0.65 -9.91
CA GLN A 62 0.75 -0.18 -11.28
C GLN A 62 0.03 1.17 -11.28
N ASN A 63 -1.02 1.33 -10.47
CA ASN A 63 -1.76 2.60 -10.36
C ASN A 63 -0.85 3.75 -9.92
N LEU A 64 -0.04 3.55 -8.87
CA LEU A 64 0.93 4.54 -8.39
C LEU A 64 1.95 4.92 -9.48
N VAL A 65 2.45 3.93 -10.23
CA VAL A 65 3.39 4.16 -11.34
C VAL A 65 2.72 4.97 -12.45
N GLN A 66 1.45 4.71 -12.78
CA GLN A 66 0.73 5.48 -13.81
C GLN A 66 0.53 6.94 -13.39
N ILE A 67 0.13 7.19 -12.14
CA ILE A 67 0.00 8.56 -11.59
C ILE A 67 1.34 9.28 -11.66
N ALA A 68 2.42 8.63 -11.19
CA ALA A 68 3.76 9.21 -11.21
C ALA A 68 4.24 9.52 -12.65
N LYS A 69 4.03 8.60 -13.59
CA LYS A 69 4.35 8.81 -15.01
C LYS A 69 3.58 9.98 -15.60
N GLY A 70 2.28 10.09 -15.33
CA GLY A 70 1.45 11.20 -15.78
C GLY A 70 1.97 12.54 -15.28
N TYR A 71 2.31 12.63 -13.99
CA TYR A 71 2.90 13.83 -13.41
C TYR A 71 4.26 14.20 -14.04
N PHE A 72 5.19 13.25 -14.13
CA PHE A 72 6.54 13.53 -14.66
C PHE A 72 6.56 13.78 -16.17
N HIS A 73 5.58 13.30 -16.93
CA HIS A 73 5.44 13.64 -18.35
C HIS A 73 4.88 15.05 -18.57
N SER A 74 4.10 15.56 -17.62
CA SER A 74 3.49 16.90 -17.69
C SER A 74 4.39 18.05 -17.20
N MET A 75 5.60 17.73 -16.74
CA MET A 75 6.59 18.66 -16.19
C MET A 75 7.64 19.01 -17.23
#